data_AF-A0A6B1GJ68-F1
#
_entry.id   AF-A0A6B1GJ68-F1
#
_cell.length_a   1.000
_cell.length_b   1.000
_cell.length_c   1.000
_cell.angle_alpha   90.00
_cell.angle_beta   90.00
_cell.angle_gamma   90.00
#
_symmetry.space_group_name_H-M   'P 1'
#
loop_
_entity.id
_entity.type
_entity.pdbx_description
1 polymer ?
#
loop_
_entity_poly.entity_id
_entity_poly.type
_entity_poly.pdbx_seq_one_letter_code
_entity_poly.pdbx_strand_id
1 'polypeptide(L)'
;MSLDITFDTWQGSYTGFVEWRAHIAEVAGYREEAARSRGEQPADMEPERRIEWDRVTSENIAGFWTEEPEDVLVVLLVHSHSDGWIYPQHTGRLARRLEGLLPEVADEFREATEQFIEGLRAAAAFPGPVEFS
;
A
#
# COMPACT_ATOMS: atom_id res chain seq x y z
N MET A 1 12.49 14.41 -1.99
CA MET A 1 13.23 13.50 -1.08
C MET A 1 13.12 12.10 -1.68
N SER A 2 14.22 11.35 -1.71
CA SER A 2 14.17 9.92 -2.05
C SER A 2 13.54 9.17 -0.87
N LEU A 3 12.75 8.16 -1.17
CA LEU A 3 12.23 7.22 -0.18
C LEU A 3 13.01 5.92 -0.35
N ASP A 4 13.61 5.43 0.73
CA ASP A 4 14.31 4.14 0.74
C ASP A 4 13.52 3.16 1.60
N ILE A 5 13.10 2.06 0.99
CA ILE A 5 12.36 1.00 1.68
C ILE A 5 13.22 -0.25 1.64
N THR A 6 13.50 -0.79 2.82
CA THR A 6 14.32 -2.00 3.00
C THR A 6 13.86 -3.17 2.12
N PHE A 7 14.77 -4.13 1.89
CA PHE A 7 14.57 -5.26 0.97
C PHE A 7 14.36 -4.83 -0.50
N ASP A 8 14.87 -3.66 -0.89
CA ASP A 8 14.73 -3.08 -2.22
C ASP A 8 13.27 -2.97 -2.68
N THR A 9 12.36 -2.82 -1.72
CA THR A 9 10.91 -2.84 -1.96
C THR A 9 10.47 -1.61 -2.77
N TRP A 10 11.21 -0.50 -2.70
CA TRP A 10 10.99 0.67 -3.53
C TRP A 10 12.29 1.43 -3.76
N GLN A 11 12.50 1.90 -4.98
CA GLN A 11 13.58 2.83 -5.32
C GLN A 11 13.00 3.98 -6.13
N GLY A 12 12.93 5.18 -5.55
CA GLY A 12 12.39 6.32 -6.27
C GLY A 12 12.13 7.55 -5.43
N SER A 13 11.43 8.51 -6.05
CA SER A 13 10.99 9.70 -5.33
C SER A 13 9.82 9.37 -4.40
N TYR A 14 9.73 10.11 -3.29
CA TYR A 14 8.55 10.08 -2.42
C TYR A 14 7.24 10.32 -3.18
N THR A 15 7.22 11.30 -4.08
CA THR A 15 6.03 11.62 -4.89
C THR A 15 5.61 10.44 -5.76
N GLY A 16 6.56 9.77 -6.41
CA GLY A 16 6.28 8.58 -7.20
C GLY A 16 5.71 7.44 -6.36
N PHE A 17 6.16 7.28 -5.11
CA PHE A 17 5.60 6.29 -4.20
C PHE A 17 4.15 6.62 -3.81
N VAL A 18 3.85 7.90 -3.55
CA VAL A 18 2.48 8.36 -3.27
C VAL A 18 1.56 8.13 -4.47
N GLU A 19 2.02 8.46 -5.68
CA GLU A 19 1.27 8.26 -6.94
C GLU A 19 1.02 6.77 -7.20
N TRP A 20 2.06 5.94 -7.08
CA TRP A 20 1.94 4.49 -7.18
C TRP A 20 0.93 3.93 -6.16
N ARG A 21 1.02 4.34 -4.90
CA ARG A 21 0.14 3.84 -3.85
C ARG A 21 -1.32 4.25 -4.07
N ALA A 22 -1.56 5.46 -4.56
CA ALA A 22 -2.89 5.92 -4.94
C ALA A 22 -3.45 5.08 -6.11
N HIS A 23 -2.62 4.76 -7.10
CA HIS A 23 -2.99 3.86 -8.20
C HIS A 23 -3.34 2.46 -7.69
N ILE A 24 -2.55 1.90 -6.77
CA ILE A 24 -2.83 0.60 -6.14
C ILE A 24 -4.16 0.62 -5.38
N ALA A 25 -4.48 1.72 -4.68
CA ALA A 25 -5.78 1.87 -4.02
C ALA A 25 -6.92 1.87 -5.04
N GLU A 26 -6.79 2.62 -6.13
CA GLU A 26 -7.78 2.73 -7.20
C GLU A 26 -8.09 1.38 -7.85
N VAL A 27 -7.06 0.65 -8.31
CA VAL A 27 -7.26 -0.67 -8.96
C VAL A 27 -7.79 -1.73 -7.98
N ALA A 28 -7.57 -1.55 -6.68
CA ALA A 28 -8.13 -2.40 -5.64
C ALA A 28 -9.57 -2.02 -5.24
N GLY A 29 -10.16 -0.99 -5.87
CA GLY A 29 -11.51 -0.51 -5.60
C GLY A 29 -11.64 0.33 -4.33
N TYR A 30 -10.52 0.80 -3.76
CA TYR A 30 -10.53 1.76 -2.66
C TYR A 30 -10.65 3.17 -3.19
N ARG A 31 -11.61 3.93 -2.66
CA ARG A 31 -11.71 5.36 -2.94
C ARG A 31 -10.93 6.13 -1.88
N GLU A 32 -9.85 6.80 -2.30
CA GLU A 32 -9.26 7.82 -1.44
C GLU A 32 -10.28 8.95 -1.23
N GLU A 33 -10.44 9.37 0.03
CA GLU A 33 -11.29 10.51 0.39
C GLU A 33 -10.84 11.80 -0.33
N ALA A 34 -9.60 11.83 -0.82
CA ALA A 34 -9.05 12.89 -1.69
C ALA A 34 -9.81 13.08 -3.02
N ALA A 35 -10.43 12.04 -3.58
CA ALA A 35 -11.29 12.17 -4.77
C ALA A 35 -12.59 12.94 -4.46
N ARG A 36 -13.12 12.82 -3.23
CA ARG A 36 -14.25 13.65 -2.76
C ARG A 36 -13.85 15.12 -2.63
N SER A 37 -12.65 15.41 -2.15
CA SER A 37 -12.13 16.77 -1.99
C SER A 37 -12.04 17.55 -3.32
N ARG A 38 -11.82 16.83 -4.43
CA ARG A 38 -11.75 17.40 -5.79
C ARG A 38 -13.11 17.57 -6.48
N GLY A 39 -14.21 17.16 -5.83
CA GLY A 39 -15.57 17.29 -6.41
C GLY A 39 -15.86 16.34 -7.57
N GLU A 40 -14.97 15.38 -7.84
CA GLU A 40 -15.15 14.36 -8.87
C GLU A 40 -16.01 13.23 -8.28
N GLN A 41 -17.32 13.30 -8.51
CA GLN A 41 -18.19 12.15 -8.41
C GLN A 41 -18.23 11.46 -9.78
N PRO A 42 -17.61 10.27 -9.95
CA PRO A 42 -17.98 9.40 -11.06
C PRO A 42 -19.46 9.10 -10.90
N ALA A 43 -20.25 9.43 -11.91
CA ALA A 43 -21.71 9.38 -11.83
C ALA A 43 -22.26 7.96 -11.60
N ASP A 44 -21.45 6.91 -11.81
CA ASP A 44 -21.96 5.53 -11.92
C ASP A 44 -21.09 4.46 -11.22
N MET A 45 -20.10 4.84 -10.41
CA MET A 45 -19.26 3.88 -9.68
C MET A 45 -19.41 4.08 -8.16
N GLU A 46 -20.27 3.26 -7.55
CA GLU A 46 -20.23 3.04 -6.10
C GLU A 46 -18.94 2.27 -5.80
N PRO A 47 -17.97 2.83 -5.06
CA PRO A 47 -16.78 2.08 -4.67
C PRO A 47 -17.22 0.94 -3.75
N GLU A 48 -16.82 -0.29 -4.08
CA GLU A 48 -17.15 -1.45 -3.25
C GLU A 48 -16.45 -1.41 -1.89
N ARG A 49 -15.34 -0.65 -1.75
CA ARG A 49 -14.49 -0.66 -0.54
C ARG A 49 -14.15 0.74 -0.04
N ARG A 50 -14.32 0.95 1.26
CA ARG A 50 -13.91 2.17 1.98
C ARG A 50 -12.96 1.80 3.11
N ILE A 51 -11.88 2.55 3.27
CA ILE A 51 -11.04 2.47 4.48
C ILE A 51 -11.78 3.19 5.61
N GLU A 52 -12.04 2.49 6.71
CA GLU A 52 -12.64 3.04 7.93
C GLU A 52 -11.59 3.86 8.70
N TRP A 53 -11.26 5.05 8.19
CA TRP A 53 -10.23 5.93 8.76
C TRP A 53 -10.50 6.33 10.21
N ASP A 54 -11.74 6.29 10.67
CA ASP A 54 -12.13 6.52 12.06
C ASP A 54 -11.67 5.41 13.02
N ARG A 55 -11.35 4.22 12.49
CA ARG A 55 -10.80 3.10 13.27
C ARG A 55 -9.29 2.96 13.15
N VAL A 56 -8.68 3.69 12.22
CA VAL A 56 -7.23 3.71 12.04
C VAL A 56 -6.59 4.55 13.15
N THR A 57 -5.74 3.91 13.95
CA THR A 57 -4.95 4.59 14.98
C THR A 57 -3.57 4.98 14.47
N SER A 58 -2.88 5.86 15.20
CA SER A 58 -1.49 6.22 14.91
C SER A 58 -0.53 5.01 15.01
N GLU A 59 -0.85 4.04 15.85
CA GLU A 59 -0.11 2.77 15.93
C GLU A 59 -0.26 1.96 14.64
N ASN A 60 -1.47 1.90 14.06
CA ASN A 60 -1.71 1.22 12.80
C ASN A 60 -0.96 1.87 11.63
N ILE A 61 -0.93 3.21 11.61
CA ILE A 61 -0.17 3.99 10.63
C ILE A 61 1.34 3.66 10.71
N ALA A 62 1.87 3.45 11.90
CA ALA A 62 3.26 3.01 12.10
C ALA A 62 3.46 1.50 11.83
N GLY A 63 2.39 0.74 11.56
CA GLY A 63 2.45 -0.69 11.25
C GLY A 63 2.13 -1.63 12.42
N PHE A 64 1.80 -1.10 13.60
CA PHE A 64 1.39 -1.90 14.76
C PHE A 64 -0.13 -2.14 14.71
N TRP A 65 -0.53 -3.37 14.40
CA TRP A 65 -1.92 -3.78 14.30
C TRP A 65 -2.28 -4.74 15.44
N THR A 66 -3.15 -4.31 16.35
CA THR A 66 -3.73 -5.19 17.40
C THR A 66 -4.76 -6.14 16.81
N GLU A 67 -5.58 -5.64 15.89
CA GLU A 67 -6.52 -6.40 15.07
C GLU A 67 -6.16 -6.16 13.61
N GLU A 68 -5.87 -7.22 12.87
CA GLU A 68 -5.48 -7.10 11.46
C GLU A 68 -6.69 -6.75 10.59
N PRO A 69 -6.53 -5.90 9.57
CA PRO A 69 -7.62 -5.61 8.64
C PRO A 69 -7.96 -6.86 7.81
N GLU A 70 -9.23 -6.96 7.40
CA GLU A 70 -9.71 -8.07 6.56
C GLU A 70 -8.92 -8.15 5.24
N ASP A 71 -8.74 -7.00 4.57
CA ASP A 71 -7.83 -6.87 3.43
C ASP A 71 -6.46 -6.34 3.90
N VAL A 72 -5.43 -7.15 3.71
CA VAL A 72 -4.04 -6.81 4.04
C VAL A 72 -3.54 -5.57 3.29
N LEU A 73 -4.16 -5.21 2.15
CA LEU A 73 -3.78 -4.01 1.42
C LEU A 73 -3.97 -2.74 2.25
N VAL A 74 -4.92 -2.74 3.19
CA VAL A 74 -5.11 -1.62 4.13
C VAL A 74 -3.84 -1.33 4.94
N VAL A 75 -3.05 -2.36 5.28
CA VAL A 75 -1.75 -2.18 5.96
C VAL A 75 -0.84 -1.27 5.15
N LEU A 76 -0.78 -1.43 3.82
CA LEU A 76 0.02 -0.60 2.92
C LEU A 76 -0.59 0.79 2.71
N LEU A 77 -1.91 0.86 2.49
CA LEU A 77 -2.60 2.11 2.13
C LEU A 77 -2.66 3.11 3.29
N VAL A 78 -2.73 2.61 4.53
CA VAL A 78 -2.77 3.42 5.76
C VAL A 78 -1.38 3.77 6.28
N HIS A 79 -0.35 3.05 5.82
CA HIS A 79 1.02 3.17 6.31
C HIS A 79 1.59 4.59 6.19
N SER A 80 2.40 4.99 7.18
CA SER A 80 3.18 6.24 7.15
C SER A 80 4.30 6.16 6.13
N HIS A 81 4.27 7.01 5.12
CA HIS A 81 5.28 7.05 4.08
C HIS A 81 6.69 7.46 4.55
N SER A 82 6.88 7.94 5.78
CA SER A 82 8.18 8.40 6.28
C SER A 82 8.72 7.67 7.50
N ASP A 83 7.86 6.97 8.25
CA ASP A 83 8.23 6.38 9.54
C ASP A 83 7.24 5.25 9.87
N GLY A 84 7.61 4.01 9.54
CA GLY A 84 6.78 2.86 9.89
C GLY A 84 7.31 1.53 9.36
N TRP A 85 6.60 0.46 9.73
CA TRP A 85 7.00 -0.91 9.44
C TRP A 85 5.90 -1.75 8.79
N ILE A 86 6.24 -2.59 7.83
CA ILE A 86 5.39 -3.72 7.42
C ILE A 86 6.01 -4.99 7.99
N TYR A 87 5.37 -5.52 9.04
CA TYR A 87 5.87 -6.71 9.74
C TYR A 87 5.77 -8.00 8.91
N PRO A 88 6.61 -9.02 9.19
CA PRO A 88 6.68 -10.26 8.43
C PRO A 88 5.32 -10.95 8.22
N GLN A 89 4.42 -10.94 9.21
CA GLN A 89 3.09 -11.55 9.07
C GLN A 89 2.22 -10.94 7.95
N HIS A 90 2.50 -9.70 7.55
CA HIS A 90 1.77 -9.02 6.46
C HIS A 90 2.44 -9.23 5.10
N THR A 91 3.78 -9.32 5.05
CA THR A 91 4.57 -9.28 3.80
C THR A 91 4.11 -10.31 2.76
N GLY A 92 4.02 -11.59 3.11
CA GLY A 92 3.62 -12.65 2.18
C GLY A 92 2.13 -12.62 1.78
N ARG A 93 1.25 -12.05 2.61
CA ARG A 93 -0.16 -11.81 2.25
C ARG A 93 -0.28 -10.62 1.32
N LEU A 94 0.45 -9.55 1.61
CA LEU A 94 0.48 -8.32 0.81
C LEU A 94 1.06 -8.57 -0.58
N ALA A 95 2.17 -9.32 -0.69
CA ALA A 95 2.77 -9.69 -1.97
C ALA A 95 1.77 -10.42 -2.88
N ARG A 96 1.07 -11.44 -2.35
CA ARG A 96 0.03 -12.17 -3.10
C ARG A 96 -1.16 -11.28 -3.47
N ARG A 97 -1.54 -10.36 -2.57
CA ARG A 97 -2.65 -9.43 -2.82
C ARG A 97 -2.32 -8.46 -3.95
N LEU A 98 -1.08 -7.94 -4.00
CA LEU A 98 -0.57 -7.07 -5.07
C LEU A 98 -0.39 -7.82 -6.39
N GLU A 99 0.11 -9.05 -6.35
CA GLU A 99 0.25 -9.90 -7.55
C GLU A 99 -1.10 -10.13 -8.26
N GLY A 100 -2.17 -10.32 -7.48
CA GLY A 100 -3.54 -10.41 -8.01
C GLY A 100 -4.04 -9.12 -8.68
N LEU A 101 -3.43 -7.96 -8.40
CA LEU A 101 -3.77 -6.67 -9.01
C LEU A 101 -2.94 -6.38 -10.27
N LEU A 102 -1.82 -7.05 -10.49
CA LEU A 102 -0.90 -6.77 -11.61
C LEU A 102 -1.58 -6.67 -12.99
N PRO A 103 -2.61 -7.48 -13.34
CA PRO A 103 -3.29 -7.34 -14.63
C PRO A 103 -3.97 -5.97 -14.83
N GLU A 104 -4.41 -5.32 -13.74
CA GLU A 104 -5.13 -4.04 -13.74
C GLU A 104 -4.20 -2.84 -13.46
N VAL A 105 -2.96 -3.09 -13.04
CA VAL A 105 -1.96 -2.03 -12.81
C VAL A 105 -1.53 -1.42 -14.15
N ALA A 106 -1.52 -0.08 -14.22
CA ALA A 106 -1.09 0.66 -15.39
C ALA A 106 0.39 0.39 -15.70
N ASP A 107 0.75 0.41 -16.97
CA ASP A 107 2.08 -0.03 -17.41
C ASP A 107 3.22 0.79 -16.80
N GLU A 108 3.00 2.10 -16.56
CA GLU A 108 3.96 2.98 -15.88
C GLU A 108 4.24 2.60 -14.42
N PHE A 109 3.33 1.85 -13.77
CA PHE A 109 3.45 1.42 -12.38
C PHE A 109 3.76 -0.08 -12.24
N ARG A 110 3.78 -0.82 -13.35
CA ARG A 110 3.94 -2.28 -13.37
C ARG A 110 5.29 -2.70 -12.79
N GLU A 111 6.38 -2.16 -13.30
CA GLU A 111 7.74 -2.48 -12.85
C GLU A 111 7.93 -2.19 -11.36
N ALA A 112 7.45 -1.03 -10.90
CA ALA A 112 7.53 -0.67 -9.48
C ALA A 112 6.69 -1.61 -8.59
N THR A 113 5.54 -2.08 -9.08
CA THR A 113 4.71 -3.05 -8.35
C THR A 113 5.38 -4.41 -8.28
N GLU A 114 6.00 -4.87 -9.37
CA GLU A 114 6.77 -6.12 -9.41
C GLU A 114 7.98 -6.05 -8.45
N GLN A 115 8.72 -4.94 -8.46
CA GLN A 115 9.79 -4.69 -7.51
C GLN A 115 9.29 -4.76 -6.06
N PHE A 116 8.17 -4.09 -5.75
CA PHE A 116 7.58 -4.10 -4.41
C PHE A 116 7.17 -5.52 -3.99
N ILE A 117 6.59 -6.30 -4.89
CA ILE A 117 6.22 -7.71 -4.65
C ILE A 117 7.46 -8.55 -4.33
N GLU A 118 8.54 -8.42 -5.11
CA GLU A 118 9.79 -9.15 -4.87
C GLU A 118 10.45 -8.75 -3.54
N GLY A 119 10.46 -7.46 -3.21
CA GLY A 119 10.96 -6.98 -1.92
C GLY A 119 10.16 -7.54 -0.73
N LEU A 120 8.82 -7.58 -0.84
CA LEU A 120 7.97 -8.22 0.16
C LEU A 120 8.21 -9.74 0.27
N ARG A 121 8.45 -10.43 -0.85
CA ARG A 121 8.76 -11.87 -0.86
C ARG A 121 10.11 -12.14 -0.20
N ALA A 122 11.11 -11.30 -0.48
CA ALA A 122 12.40 -11.35 0.18
C ALA A 122 12.22 -11.14 1.69
N ALA A 123 11.51 -10.08 2.10
CA ALA A 123 11.24 -9.79 3.50
C ALA A 123 10.50 -10.92 4.23
N ALA A 124 9.56 -11.61 3.57
CA ALA A 124 8.85 -12.76 4.14
C ALA A 124 9.78 -13.94 4.51
N ALA A 125 10.97 -14.02 3.89
CA ALA A 125 11.98 -15.03 4.21
C ALA A 125 12.87 -14.64 5.40
N PHE A 126 12.75 -13.41 5.91
CA PHE A 126 13.51 -12.88 7.04
C PHE A 126 12.59 -12.54 8.23
N PRO A 127 13.09 -12.62 9.48
CA PRO A 127 12.30 -12.28 10.66
C PRO A 127 12.13 -10.76 10.89
N GLY A 128 12.69 -9.91 10.02
CA GLY A 128 12.68 -8.45 10.19
C GLY A 128 11.53 -7.76 9.43
N PRO A 129 11.01 -6.63 9.94
CA PRO A 129 10.01 -5.84 9.21
C PRO A 129 10.62 -5.13 8.00
N VAL A 130 9.77 -4.80 7.03
CA VAL A 130 10.10 -3.82 5.99
C VAL A 130 9.97 -2.41 6.59
N GLU A 131 11.08 -1.71 6.72
CA GLU A 131 11.17 -0.33 7.21
C GLU A 131 11.13 0.69 6.06
N PHE A 132 10.46 1.81 6.33
CA PHE A 132 10.32 2.98 5.46
C PHE A 132 11.14 4.13 6.05
N SER A 133 12.11 4.65 5.30
CA SER A 133 13.06 5.68 5.76
C SER A 133 13.45 6.70 4.68
#